data_AF-A0A3N9WVA9-F1
#
_entry.id   AF-A0A3N9WVA9-F1
#
_cell.length_a   1.000
_cell.length_b   1.000
_cell.length_c   1.000
_cell.angle_alpha   90.00
_cell.angle_beta   90.00
_cell.angle_gamma   90.00
#
_symmetry.space_group_name_H-M   'P 1'
#
loop_
_entity.id
_entity.type
_entity.pdbx_description
1 polymer ?
#
loop_
_entity_poly.entity_id
_entity_poly.type
_entity_poly.pdbx_seq_one_letter_code
_entity_poly.pdbx_strand_id
1 'polypeptide(L)'
;MSSDDLPIGRRVASWRVRRSMTQQMLADRLRRSKSWVDKIERGARALDRYSVIQELAHVLRVGPEVLLGQPRSTPAGTPDGVDDIRAALARYDIPQSPPRTDALRRQVGHAWLTYQHAHYGQLVRLLPGLLDVAQGARAAELLVQAYRITSLLLVKLGEADLAWLAADRAMSAAAADRLLGATATISVGQALRAQGRDRLALAALLPAANRVLPPSSRPGDQEVCGAFGDQTSRKPLDHESEGGGGGESEGGHG
;
A
#
# COMPACT_ATOMS: atom_id res chain seq x y z
N MET A 1 9.05 11.83 -0.86
CA MET A 1 10.42 11.43 -0.51
C MET A 1 10.29 10.49 0.66
N SER A 2 10.55 9.20 0.45
CA SER A 2 10.47 8.21 1.53
C SER A 2 11.55 8.52 2.57
N SER A 3 11.31 8.18 3.84
CA SER A 3 12.25 8.51 4.92
C SER A 3 13.62 7.82 4.79
N ASP A 4 13.75 6.86 3.87
CA ASP A 4 14.97 6.09 3.62
C ASP A 4 16.06 6.88 2.86
N ASP A 5 15.68 7.84 2.01
CA ASP A 5 16.62 8.68 1.25
C ASP A 5 17.21 9.85 2.07
N LEU A 6 16.78 10.01 3.33
CA LEU A 6 17.21 11.11 4.17
C LEU A 6 18.56 10.79 4.85
N PRO A 7 19.51 11.74 4.89
CA PRO A 7 20.74 11.59 5.66
C PRO A 7 20.43 11.25 7.12
N ILE A 8 21.28 10.42 7.75
CA ILE A 8 21.13 9.96 9.14
C ILE A 8 20.76 11.09 10.12
N GLY A 9 21.38 12.26 9.98
CA GLY A 9 21.09 13.45 10.78
C GLY A 9 19.64 13.93 10.70
N ARG A 10 19.05 13.94 9.49
CA ARG A 10 17.65 14.34 9.28
C ARG A 10 16.68 13.30 9.85
N ARG A 11 17.06 12.02 9.84
CA ARG A 11 16.29 10.95 10.52
C ARG A 11 16.34 11.08 12.04
N VAL A 12 17.49 11.41 12.61
CA VAL A 12 17.60 11.72 14.05
C VAL A 12 16.66 12.87 14.42
N ALA A 13 16.66 13.96 13.63
CA ALA A 13 15.79 15.10 13.86
C ALA A 13 14.29 14.73 13.80
N SER A 14 13.89 13.93 12.82
CA SER A 14 12.49 13.52 12.66
C SER A 14 12.03 12.64 13.83
N TRP A 15 12.85 11.70 14.27
CA TRP A 15 12.56 10.87 15.44
C TRP A 15 12.55 11.66 16.74
N ARG A 16 13.47 12.62 16.91
CA ARG A 16 13.47 13.53 18.07
C ARG A 16 12.13 14.28 18.18
N VAL A 17 11.64 14.85 17.08
CA VAL A 17 10.35 15.56 17.02
C VAL A 17 9.19 14.62 17.32
N ARG A 18 9.19 13.39 16.77
CA ARG A 18 8.17 12.37 17.06
C ARG A 18 8.13 11.94 18.52
N ARG A 19 9.22 12.09 19.27
CA ARG A 19 9.28 11.82 20.71
C ARG A 19 9.10 13.07 21.57
N SER A 20 8.64 14.17 20.97
CA SER A 20 8.41 15.44 21.64
C SER A 20 9.63 15.94 22.42
N MET A 21 10.83 15.68 21.90
CA MET A 21 12.08 16.13 22.53
C MET A 21 12.58 17.40 21.85
N THR A 22 13.03 18.38 22.64
CA THR A 22 13.81 19.50 22.10
C THR A 22 15.26 19.06 21.82
N GLN A 23 16.00 19.82 21.02
CA GLN A 23 17.44 19.53 20.81
C GLN A 23 18.22 19.56 22.14
N GLN A 24 17.82 20.43 23.07
CA GLN A 24 18.40 20.50 24.41
C GLN A 24 18.14 19.21 25.20
N MET A 25 16.89 18.73 25.23
CA MET A 25 16.53 17.49 25.93
C MET A 25 17.27 16.27 25.37
N LEU A 26 17.47 16.19 24.05
CA LEU A 26 18.25 15.13 23.44
C LEU A 26 19.74 15.24 23.83
N ALA A 27 20.28 16.46 23.82
CA ALA A 27 21.66 16.73 24.21
C ALA A 27 21.92 16.34 25.67
N ASP A 28 21.03 16.70 26.58
CA ASP A 28 21.12 16.40 28.02
C ASP A 28 21.14 14.89 28.26
N ARG A 29 20.28 14.13 27.56
CA ARG A 29 20.22 12.66 27.66
C ARG A 29 21.47 11.96 27.12
N LEU A 30 22.14 12.56 26.14
CA LEU A 30 23.39 12.07 25.56
C LEU A 30 24.64 12.61 26.27
N ARG A 31 24.47 13.48 27.28
CA ARG A 31 25.56 14.24 27.90
C ARG A 31 26.44 14.96 26.87
N ARG A 32 25.81 15.55 25.84
CA ARG A 32 26.44 16.35 24.78
C ARG A 32 25.89 17.78 24.80
N SER A 33 26.52 18.68 24.05
CA SER A 33 26.02 20.04 23.89
C SER A 33 24.88 20.10 22.87
N LYS A 34 23.95 21.05 23.04
CA LYS A 34 22.91 21.34 22.03
C LYS A 34 23.49 21.62 20.65
N SER A 35 24.62 22.33 20.60
CA SER A 35 25.35 22.61 19.35
C SER A 35 25.80 21.33 18.63
N TRP A 36 26.17 20.28 19.38
CA TRP A 36 26.49 18.99 18.80
C TRP A 36 25.27 18.35 18.13
N VAL A 37 24.11 18.34 18.81
CA VAL A 37 22.84 17.83 18.25
C VAL A 37 22.45 18.60 16.99
N ASP A 38 22.53 19.92 17.04
CA ASP A 38 22.18 20.78 15.91
C ASP A 38 23.09 20.55 14.68
N LYS A 39 24.40 20.34 14.91
CA LYS A 39 25.36 20.01 13.83
C LYS A 39 25.09 18.64 13.21
N ILE A 40 24.72 17.63 13.99
CA ILE A 40 24.39 16.31 13.43
C ILE A 40 23.06 16.37 12.66
N GLU A 41 22.04 17.07 13.17
CA GLU A 41 20.71 17.13 12.54
C GLU A 41 20.73 17.83 11.17
N ARG A 42 21.63 18.81 11.03
CA ARG A 42 21.89 19.53 9.77
C ARG A 42 22.90 18.83 8.86
N GLY A 43 23.50 17.71 9.29
CA GLY A 43 24.53 17.00 8.53
C GLY A 43 25.90 17.68 8.50
N ALA A 44 26.09 18.76 9.25
CA ALA A 44 27.38 19.46 9.36
C ALA A 44 28.41 18.67 10.18
N ARG A 45 27.97 17.62 10.89
CA ARG A 45 28.84 16.65 11.55
C ARG A 45 28.37 15.24 11.21
N ALA A 46 29.28 14.42 10.67
CA ALA A 46 29.01 13.03 10.39
C ALA A 46 28.84 12.21 11.68
N LEU A 47 27.92 11.24 11.64
CA LEU A 47 27.76 10.20 12.66
C LEU A 47 28.48 8.95 12.15
N ASP A 48 29.80 8.92 12.37
CA ASP A 48 30.73 7.88 11.90
C ASP A 48 30.87 6.72 12.89
N ARG A 49 30.75 7.00 14.19
CA ARG A 49 30.91 6.00 15.24
C ARG A 49 29.61 5.28 15.55
N TYR A 50 29.61 3.97 15.33
CA TYR A 50 28.45 3.11 15.60
C TYR A 50 28.00 3.14 17.07
N SER A 51 28.92 3.27 18.02
CA SER A 51 28.57 3.42 19.45
C SER A 51 27.71 4.65 19.73
N VAL A 52 27.97 5.77 19.04
CA VAL A 52 27.17 7.00 19.17
C VAL A 52 25.79 6.83 18.53
N ILE A 53 25.71 6.09 17.42
CA ILE A 53 24.43 5.75 16.76
C ILE A 53 23.58 4.87 17.68
N GLN A 54 24.18 3.88 18.36
CA GLN A 54 23.48 3.06 19.35
C GLN A 54 22.97 3.88 20.53
N GLU A 55 23.77 4.81 21.06
CA GLU A 55 23.37 5.70 22.15
C GLU A 55 22.19 6.60 21.74
N LEU A 56 22.26 7.20 20.54
CA LEU A 56 21.15 7.95 19.95
C LEU A 56 19.89 7.10 19.80
N ALA A 57 20.02 5.89 19.25
CA ALA A 57 18.91 4.96 19.04
C ALA A 57 18.24 4.58 20.37
N HIS A 58 19.05 4.32 21.40
CA HIS A 58 18.58 4.01 22.74
C HIS A 58 17.77 5.17 23.34
N VAL A 59 18.31 6.39 23.31
CA VAL A 59 17.62 7.59 23.84
C VAL A 59 16.32 7.88 23.07
N LEU A 60 16.34 7.70 21.75
CA LEU A 60 15.18 7.84 20.88
C LEU A 60 14.25 6.62 20.90
N ARG A 61 14.56 5.57 21.67
CA ARG A 61 13.88 4.27 21.73
C ARG A 61 13.51 3.72 20.34
N VAL A 62 14.49 3.64 19.44
CA VAL A 62 14.41 2.99 18.12
C VAL A 62 15.59 2.03 17.96
N GLY A 63 15.54 1.11 16.99
CA GLY A 63 16.71 0.30 16.63
C GLY A 63 17.76 1.15 15.89
N PRO A 64 19.07 0.90 16.04
CA PRO A 64 20.11 1.65 15.34
C PRO A 64 19.98 1.54 13.81
N GLU A 65 19.43 0.44 13.30
CA GLU A 65 19.14 0.19 11.88
C GLU A 65 18.18 1.25 11.31
N VAL A 66 17.21 1.69 12.12
CA VAL A 66 16.24 2.74 11.75
C VAL A 66 16.93 4.09 11.56
N LEU A 67 17.96 4.40 12.36
CA LEU A 67 18.74 5.63 12.17
C LEU A 67 19.70 5.50 10.98
N LEU A 68 20.19 4.30 10.71
CA LEU A 68 21.02 3.98 9.55
C LEU A 68 20.24 3.91 8.23
N GLY A 69 18.90 3.87 8.28
CA GLY A 69 18.06 3.72 7.08
C GLY A 69 18.12 2.32 6.50
N GLN A 70 18.54 1.36 7.32
CA GLN A 70 18.50 -0.03 6.95
C GLN A 70 17.08 -0.54 7.23
N PRO A 71 16.47 -1.29 6.28
CA PRO A 71 15.21 -1.95 6.54
C PRO A 71 15.32 -2.76 7.83
N ARG A 72 14.28 -2.69 8.65
CA ARG A 72 14.21 -3.39 9.93
C ARG A 72 14.32 -4.90 9.67
N SER A 73 15.50 -5.49 9.87
CA SER A 73 15.57 -6.90 10.25
C SER A 73 14.93 -7.00 11.63
N THR A 74 13.83 -7.73 11.74
CA THR A 74 13.21 -7.98 13.04
C THR A 74 14.25 -8.58 14.00
N PRO A 75 14.30 -8.19 15.28
CA PRO A 75 15.29 -8.70 16.24
C PRO A 75 15.07 -10.17 16.64
N ALA A 76 13.97 -10.78 16.17
CA ALA A 76 13.95 -12.22 15.95
C ALA A 76 14.45 -12.41 14.52
N GLY A 77 15.64 -13.02 14.35
CA GLY A 77 16.10 -13.47 13.04
C GLY A 77 14.96 -14.17 12.30
N THR A 78 14.95 -14.06 10.97
CA THR A 78 13.94 -14.71 10.12
C THR A 78 13.67 -16.10 10.69
N PRO A 79 12.44 -16.41 11.15
CA PRO A 79 12.17 -17.72 11.70
C PRO A 79 12.59 -18.74 10.63
N ASP A 80 13.34 -19.77 11.04
CA ASP A 80 13.65 -20.89 10.15
C ASP A 80 12.36 -21.28 9.40
N GLY A 81 12.39 -21.26 8.05
CA GLY A 81 11.26 -21.63 7.21
C GLY A 81 10.74 -20.58 6.21
N VAL A 82 11.28 -19.35 6.14
CA VAL A 82 10.95 -18.44 5.01
C VAL A 82 11.41 -19.01 3.67
N ASP A 83 12.54 -19.72 3.64
CA ASP A 83 13.00 -20.41 2.44
C ASP A 83 12.05 -21.53 2.02
N ASP A 84 11.38 -22.20 2.95
CA ASP A 84 10.35 -23.20 2.65
C ASP A 84 9.10 -22.55 2.04
N ILE A 85 8.72 -21.36 2.52
CA ILE A 85 7.64 -20.57 1.89
C ILE A 85 8.07 -20.16 0.48
N ARG A 86 9.32 -19.73 0.28
CA ARG A 86 9.85 -19.39 -1.04
C ARG A 86 9.82 -20.61 -1.96
N ALA A 87 10.21 -21.78 -1.47
CA ALA A 87 10.17 -23.03 -2.22
C ALA A 87 8.72 -23.43 -2.58
N ALA A 88 7.77 -23.33 -1.65
CA ALA A 88 6.35 -23.60 -1.91
C ALA A 88 5.75 -22.62 -2.93
N LEU A 89 6.16 -21.35 -2.89
CA LEU A 89 5.83 -20.40 -3.97
C LEU A 89 6.54 -20.79 -5.28
N ALA A 90 7.78 -21.24 -5.27
CA ALA A 90 8.49 -21.62 -6.50
C ALA A 90 7.98 -22.93 -7.15
N ARG A 91 6.98 -23.59 -6.59
CA ARG A 91 6.31 -24.76 -7.19
C ARG A 91 5.31 -24.32 -8.26
N TYR A 92 5.48 -24.88 -9.44
CA TYR A 92 4.63 -24.64 -10.62
C TYR A 92 3.98 -25.94 -11.14
N ASP A 93 4.26 -27.07 -10.49
CA ASP A 93 3.61 -28.34 -10.73
C ASP A 93 2.17 -28.33 -10.19
N ILE A 94 1.27 -29.02 -10.90
CA ILE A 94 -0.14 -29.11 -10.52
C ILE A 94 -0.32 -30.41 -9.73
N PRO A 95 -0.67 -30.36 -8.42
CA PRO A 95 -0.94 -31.57 -7.65
C PRO A 95 -2.12 -32.35 -8.25
N GLN A 96 -1.92 -33.66 -8.45
CA GLN A 96 -2.86 -34.53 -9.17
C GLN A 96 -4.09 -34.94 -8.33
N SER A 97 -4.10 -34.72 -7.01
CA SER A 97 -5.19 -35.12 -6.12
C SER A 97 -5.86 -33.91 -5.48
N PRO A 98 -7.16 -33.65 -5.74
CA PRO A 98 -7.86 -32.53 -5.13
C PRO A 98 -8.06 -32.79 -3.62
N PRO A 99 -7.54 -31.94 -2.73
CA PRO A 99 -7.81 -32.04 -1.31
C PRO A 99 -9.29 -31.79 -0.98
N ARG A 100 -9.73 -32.28 0.18
CA ARG A 100 -11.07 -31.98 0.70
C ARG A 100 -11.19 -30.49 1.03
N THR A 101 -12.01 -29.77 0.26
CA THR A 101 -12.21 -28.31 0.37
C THR A 101 -12.56 -27.84 1.79
N ASP A 102 -13.34 -28.62 2.55
CA ASP A 102 -13.72 -28.27 3.92
C ASP A 102 -12.53 -28.30 4.90
N ALA A 103 -11.62 -29.25 4.72
CA ALA A 103 -10.41 -29.32 5.52
C ALA A 103 -9.50 -28.12 5.22
N LEU A 104 -9.35 -27.78 3.95
CA LEU A 104 -8.59 -26.60 3.52
C LEU A 104 -9.22 -25.31 4.07
N ARG A 105 -10.54 -25.17 4.03
CA ARG A 105 -11.24 -23.99 4.60
C ARG A 105 -10.93 -23.83 6.09
N ARG A 106 -10.93 -24.92 6.86
CA ARG A 106 -10.53 -24.90 8.28
C ARG A 106 -9.06 -24.53 8.47
N GLN A 107 -8.16 -25.05 7.65
CA GLN A 107 -6.73 -24.72 7.71
C GLN A 107 -6.46 -23.25 7.38
N VAL A 108 -7.11 -22.71 6.35
CA VAL A 108 -7.05 -21.27 6.01
C VAL A 108 -7.59 -20.43 7.17
N GLY A 109 -8.74 -20.79 7.73
CA GLY A 109 -9.31 -20.10 8.89
C GLY A 109 -8.36 -20.11 10.10
N HIS A 110 -7.74 -21.26 10.38
CA HIS A 110 -6.73 -21.39 11.43
C HIS A 110 -5.51 -20.49 11.16
N ALA A 111 -4.98 -20.46 9.93
CA ALA A 111 -3.85 -19.60 9.56
C ALA A 111 -4.15 -18.11 9.80
N TRP A 112 -5.36 -17.66 9.45
CA TRP A 112 -5.81 -16.30 9.72
C TRP A 112 -5.92 -16.00 11.23
N LEU A 113 -6.39 -16.93 12.05
CA LEU A 113 -6.41 -16.78 13.51
C LEU A 113 -4.99 -16.72 14.08
N THR A 114 -4.09 -17.61 13.65
CA THR A 114 -2.68 -17.61 14.07
C THR A 114 -2.00 -16.27 13.75
N TYR A 115 -2.27 -15.69 12.58
CA TYR A 115 -1.79 -14.36 12.22
C TYR A 115 -2.35 -13.26 13.12
N GLN A 116 -3.66 -13.27 13.37
CA GLN A 116 -4.33 -12.28 14.23
C GLN A 116 -3.78 -12.29 15.66
N HIS A 117 -3.42 -13.45 16.18
CA HIS A 117 -2.78 -13.61 17.49
C HIS A 117 -1.25 -13.39 17.46
N ALA A 118 -0.69 -12.91 16.35
CA ALA A 118 0.73 -12.63 16.17
C ALA A 118 1.67 -13.84 16.41
N HIS A 119 1.16 -15.07 16.23
CA HIS A 119 1.95 -16.30 16.34
C HIS A 119 2.72 -16.57 15.03
N TYR A 120 3.54 -15.61 14.61
CA TYR A 120 4.21 -15.62 13.29
C TYR A 120 5.13 -16.81 13.09
N GLY A 121 5.87 -17.25 14.11
CA GLY A 121 6.74 -18.43 14.00
C GLY A 121 5.97 -19.74 13.75
N GLN A 122 4.76 -19.88 14.32
CA GLN A 122 3.87 -21.00 14.00
C GLN A 122 3.36 -20.89 12.56
N LEU A 123 2.98 -19.68 12.14
CA LEU A 123 2.48 -19.45 10.80
C LEU A 123 3.54 -19.74 9.73
N VAL A 124 4.82 -19.38 9.96
CA VAL A 124 5.93 -19.72 9.05
C VAL A 124 6.00 -21.22 8.78
N ARG A 125 5.88 -22.05 9.82
CA ARG A 125 5.90 -23.52 9.67
C ARG A 125 4.66 -24.09 9.00
N LEU A 126 3.51 -23.43 9.16
CA LEU A 126 2.23 -23.90 8.63
C LEU A 126 2.05 -23.60 7.13
N LEU A 127 2.56 -22.45 6.68
CA LEU A 127 2.26 -21.94 5.33
C LEU A 127 2.74 -22.81 4.17
N PRO A 128 3.94 -23.43 4.18
CA PRO A 128 4.40 -24.24 3.05
C PRO A 128 3.41 -25.37 2.70
N GLY A 129 2.99 -26.16 3.70
CA GLY A 129 2.00 -27.21 3.49
C GLY A 129 0.61 -26.68 3.14
N LEU A 130 0.21 -25.52 3.68
CA LEU A 130 -1.05 -24.89 3.30
C LEU A 130 -1.05 -24.45 1.82
N LEU A 131 0.05 -23.88 1.34
CA LEU A 131 0.21 -23.45 -0.05
C LEU A 131 0.14 -24.64 -1.00
N ASP A 132 0.84 -25.74 -0.68
CA ASP A 132 0.82 -26.99 -1.47
C ASP A 132 -0.61 -27.51 -1.65
N VAL A 133 -1.37 -27.59 -0.55
CA VAL A 133 -2.76 -28.06 -0.57
C VAL A 133 -3.66 -27.07 -1.32
N ALA A 134 -3.52 -25.76 -1.07
CA ALA A 134 -4.36 -24.75 -1.71
C ALA A 134 -4.18 -24.69 -3.23
N GLN A 135 -2.96 -24.88 -3.73
CA GLN A 135 -2.65 -24.90 -5.16
C GLN A 135 -3.31 -26.09 -5.88
N GLY A 136 -3.43 -27.25 -5.21
CA GLY A 136 -4.11 -28.44 -5.75
C GLY A 136 -5.64 -28.41 -5.67
N ALA A 137 -6.23 -27.59 -4.80
CA ALA A 137 -7.67 -27.62 -4.49
C ALA A 137 -8.59 -27.04 -5.57
N ARG A 138 -8.06 -26.31 -6.56
CA ARG A 138 -8.84 -25.56 -7.57
C ARG A 138 -9.97 -24.70 -6.96
N ALA A 139 -9.78 -24.23 -5.73
CA ALA A 139 -10.72 -23.38 -5.01
C ALA A 139 -10.16 -21.95 -4.93
N ALA A 140 -10.52 -21.10 -5.91
CA ALA A 140 -9.95 -19.75 -6.08
C ALA A 140 -10.04 -18.92 -4.79
N GLU A 141 -11.19 -18.95 -4.09
CA GLU A 141 -11.37 -18.26 -2.81
C GLU A 141 -10.30 -18.65 -1.78
N LEU A 142 -10.09 -19.95 -1.57
CA LEU A 142 -9.15 -20.47 -0.57
C LEU A 142 -7.70 -20.21 -0.97
N LEU A 143 -7.39 -20.33 -2.27
CA LEU A 143 -6.06 -20.02 -2.81
C LEU A 143 -5.72 -18.53 -2.66
N VAL A 144 -6.67 -17.65 -2.96
CA VAL A 144 -6.54 -16.21 -2.73
C VAL A 144 -6.27 -15.94 -1.25
N GLN A 145 -7.03 -16.54 -0.33
CA GLN A 145 -6.79 -16.35 1.10
C GLN A 145 -5.41 -16.87 1.56
N ALA A 146 -4.97 -18.03 1.06
CA ALA A 146 -3.65 -18.59 1.38
C ALA A 146 -2.51 -17.68 0.90
N TYR A 147 -2.59 -17.16 -0.32
CA TYR A 147 -1.60 -16.20 -0.82
C TYR A 147 -1.65 -14.86 -0.08
N ARG A 148 -2.85 -14.36 0.25
CA ARG A 148 -3.01 -13.11 1.02
C ARG A 148 -2.38 -13.21 2.40
N ILE A 149 -2.64 -14.26 3.15
CA ILE A 149 -2.07 -14.42 4.51
C ILE A 149 -0.56 -14.62 4.45
N THR A 150 -0.06 -15.32 3.44
CA THR A 150 1.38 -15.46 3.16
C THR A 150 2.02 -14.10 2.92
N SER A 151 1.44 -13.27 2.05
CA SER A 151 1.92 -11.91 1.79
C SER A 151 1.94 -11.05 3.06
N LEU A 152 0.87 -11.06 3.84
CA LEU A 152 0.78 -10.28 5.08
C LEU A 152 1.82 -10.72 6.12
N LEU A 153 2.05 -12.02 6.27
CA LEU A 153 3.12 -12.53 7.14
C LEU A 153 4.49 -12.04 6.65
N LEU A 154 4.80 -12.18 5.37
CA LEU A 154 6.10 -11.80 4.81
C LEU A 154 6.38 -10.29 4.99
N VAL A 155 5.35 -9.44 4.89
CA VAL A 155 5.48 -8.01 5.28
C VAL A 155 5.89 -7.85 6.75
N LYS A 156 5.35 -8.66 7.68
CA LYS A 156 5.75 -8.63 9.09
C LYS A 156 7.16 -9.12 9.34
N LEU A 157 7.66 -10.03 8.49
CA LEU A 157 9.01 -10.59 8.57
C LEU A 157 10.07 -9.74 7.84
N GLY A 158 9.67 -8.68 7.13
CA GLY A 158 10.59 -7.82 6.37
C GLY A 158 10.92 -8.34 4.96
N GLU A 159 10.27 -9.41 4.51
CA GLU A 159 10.49 -10.06 3.22
C GLU A 159 9.62 -9.41 2.12
N ALA A 160 9.83 -8.12 1.87
CA ALA A 160 8.91 -7.29 1.09
C ALA A 160 8.77 -7.72 -0.39
N ASP A 161 9.85 -8.19 -1.02
CA ASP A 161 9.81 -8.69 -2.40
C ASP A 161 9.04 -10.02 -2.50
N LEU A 162 9.27 -10.93 -1.56
CA LEU A 162 8.53 -12.19 -1.51
C LEU A 162 7.05 -11.96 -1.15
N ALA A 163 6.78 -10.98 -0.28
CA ALA A 163 5.42 -10.55 0.04
C ALA A 163 4.69 -10.01 -1.19
N TRP A 164 5.37 -9.26 -2.07
CA TRP A 164 4.82 -8.79 -3.32
C TRP A 164 4.52 -9.95 -4.27
N LEU A 165 5.43 -10.92 -4.43
CA LEU A 165 5.17 -12.13 -5.23
C LEU A 165 3.91 -12.87 -4.78
N ALA A 166 3.75 -13.09 -3.47
CA ALA A 166 2.55 -13.72 -2.93
C ALA A 166 1.29 -12.89 -3.19
N ALA A 167 1.36 -11.56 -3.06
CA ALA A 167 0.24 -10.67 -3.35
C ALA A 167 -0.16 -10.67 -4.84
N ASP A 168 0.81 -10.68 -5.74
CA ASP A 168 0.58 -10.74 -7.19
C ASP A 168 -0.11 -12.06 -7.59
N ARG A 169 0.30 -13.16 -6.97
CA ARG A 169 -0.36 -14.46 -7.14
C ARG A 169 -1.78 -14.49 -6.58
N ALA A 170 -2.03 -13.79 -5.47
CA ALA A 170 -3.40 -13.61 -4.97
C ALA A 170 -4.26 -12.85 -6.00
N MET A 171 -3.72 -11.79 -6.63
CA MET A 171 -4.41 -11.06 -7.70
C MET A 171 -4.68 -11.95 -8.92
N SER A 172 -3.69 -12.71 -9.35
CA SER A 172 -3.82 -13.65 -10.47
C SER A 172 -4.87 -14.72 -10.20
N ALA A 173 -4.88 -15.31 -9.01
CA ALA A 173 -5.88 -16.29 -8.60
C ALA A 173 -7.29 -15.70 -8.47
N ALA A 174 -7.39 -14.39 -8.23
CA ALA A 174 -8.66 -13.66 -8.12
C ALA A 174 -9.18 -13.10 -9.46
N ALA A 175 -8.52 -13.37 -10.60
CA ALA A 175 -8.80 -12.69 -11.86
C ALA A 175 -10.27 -12.79 -12.33
N ALA A 176 -10.96 -13.89 -11.98
CA ALA A 176 -12.35 -14.12 -12.36
C ALA A 176 -13.39 -13.52 -11.40
N ASP A 177 -12.98 -13.03 -10.21
CA ASP A 177 -13.89 -12.55 -9.17
C ASP A 177 -13.49 -11.16 -8.67
N ARG A 178 -14.37 -10.19 -8.92
CA ARG A 178 -14.14 -8.77 -8.57
C ARG A 178 -13.98 -8.56 -7.07
N LEU A 179 -14.75 -9.27 -6.23
CA LEU A 179 -14.68 -9.12 -4.77
C LEU A 179 -13.39 -9.73 -4.24
N LEU A 180 -13.01 -10.92 -4.72
CA LEU A 180 -11.72 -11.52 -4.38
C LEU A 180 -10.57 -10.62 -4.81
N GLY A 181 -10.64 -10.03 -6.02
CA GLY A 181 -9.61 -9.12 -6.52
C GLY A 181 -9.46 -7.87 -5.65
N ALA A 182 -10.57 -7.29 -5.19
CA ALA A 182 -10.52 -6.16 -4.27
C ALA A 182 -9.87 -6.53 -2.93
N THR A 183 -10.20 -7.71 -2.37
CA THR A 183 -9.58 -8.17 -1.11
C THR A 183 -8.08 -8.50 -1.28
N ALA A 184 -7.68 -9.08 -2.41
CA ALA A 184 -6.28 -9.36 -2.74
C ALA A 184 -5.44 -8.07 -2.91
N THR A 185 -6.05 -7.00 -3.43
CA THR A 185 -5.40 -5.70 -3.58
C THR A 185 -4.92 -5.12 -2.24
N ILE A 186 -5.55 -5.48 -1.12
CA ILE A 186 -5.10 -5.09 0.23
C ILE A 186 -3.68 -5.60 0.48
N SER A 187 -3.38 -6.85 0.13
CA SER A 187 -2.05 -7.45 0.30
C SER A 187 -1.02 -6.80 -0.64
N VAL A 188 -1.42 -6.44 -1.87
CA VAL A 188 -0.57 -5.68 -2.80
C VAL A 188 -0.19 -4.32 -2.21
N GLY A 189 -1.17 -3.59 -1.68
CA GLY A 189 -0.93 -2.30 -1.03
C GLY A 189 0.02 -2.42 0.16
N GLN A 190 -0.14 -3.43 1.00
CA GLN A 190 0.76 -3.66 2.15
C GLN A 190 2.19 -3.99 1.70
N ALA A 191 2.37 -4.85 0.69
CA ALA A 191 3.68 -5.19 0.16
C ALA A 191 4.37 -3.96 -0.47
N LEU A 192 3.66 -3.16 -1.27
CA LEU A 192 4.20 -1.94 -1.86
C LEU A 192 4.61 -0.91 -0.80
N ARG A 193 3.83 -0.76 0.28
CA ARG A 193 4.21 0.09 1.41
C ARG A 193 5.44 -0.42 2.13
N ALA A 194 5.57 -1.73 2.31
CA ALA A 194 6.76 -2.34 2.91
C ALA A 194 8.03 -2.10 2.08
N GLN A 195 7.89 -1.91 0.75
CA GLN A 195 8.98 -1.51 -0.15
C GLN A 195 9.20 0.01 -0.23
N GLY A 196 8.50 0.83 0.56
CA GLY A 196 8.60 2.29 0.49
C GLY A 196 7.90 2.92 -0.73
N ARG A 197 7.06 2.17 -1.45
CA ARG A 197 6.37 2.60 -2.68
C ARG A 197 4.96 3.12 -2.39
N ASP A 198 4.83 4.07 -1.45
CA ASP A 198 3.53 4.55 -0.95
C ASP A 198 2.58 5.08 -2.03
N ARG A 199 3.11 5.79 -3.04
CA ARG A 199 2.29 6.31 -4.15
C ARG A 199 1.67 5.18 -4.99
N LEU A 200 2.43 4.13 -5.26
CA LEU A 200 1.94 2.96 -6.00
C LEU A 200 0.95 2.17 -5.15
N ALA A 201 1.20 2.04 -3.85
CA ALA A 201 0.25 1.41 -2.93
C ALA A 201 -1.11 2.14 -2.94
N LEU A 202 -1.09 3.49 -2.89
CA LEU A 202 -2.31 4.29 -2.95
C LEU A 202 -3.02 4.12 -4.30
N ALA A 203 -2.27 4.18 -5.41
CA ALA A 203 -2.82 4.00 -6.75
C ALA A 203 -3.46 2.62 -6.96
N ALA A 204 -2.92 1.57 -6.34
CA ALA A 204 -3.51 0.24 -6.37
C ALA A 204 -4.77 0.12 -5.49
N LEU A 205 -4.73 0.66 -4.26
CA LEU A 205 -5.80 0.50 -3.28
C LEU A 205 -7.05 1.34 -3.59
N LEU A 206 -6.90 2.55 -4.13
CA LEU A 206 -8.03 3.46 -4.37
C LEU A 206 -9.09 2.87 -5.32
N PRO A 207 -8.74 2.36 -6.52
CA PRO A 207 -9.72 1.74 -7.41
C PRO A 207 -10.38 0.50 -6.80
N ALA A 208 -9.66 -0.27 -5.99
CA ALA A 208 -10.21 -1.45 -5.31
C ALA A 208 -11.23 -1.06 -4.23
N ALA A 209 -10.96 -0.01 -3.45
CA ALA A 209 -11.90 0.50 -2.46
C ALA A 209 -13.21 0.94 -3.11
N ASN A 210 -13.14 1.71 -4.21
CA ASN A 210 -14.32 2.18 -4.93
C ASN A 210 -15.19 1.07 -5.54
N ARG A 211 -14.65 -0.15 -5.70
CA ARG A 211 -15.41 -1.31 -6.19
C ARG A 211 -16.16 -2.07 -5.10
N VAL A 212 -15.74 -1.92 -3.84
CA VAL A 212 -16.33 -2.61 -2.68
C VAL A 212 -17.32 -1.71 -1.95
N LEU A 213 -17.08 -0.39 -1.94
CA LEU A 213 -18.08 0.54 -1.47
C LEU A 213 -19.27 0.56 -2.44
N PRO A 214 -20.52 0.51 -1.94
CA PRO A 214 -21.68 0.78 -2.79
C PRO A 214 -21.53 2.18 -3.40
N PRO A 215 -22.04 2.43 -4.63
CA PRO A 215 -22.04 3.76 -5.20
C PRO A 215 -22.67 4.71 -4.19
N SER A 216 -21.98 5.80 -3.89
CA SER A 216 -22.48 6.82 -2.99
C SER A 216 -23.74 7.42 -3.58
N SER A 217 -24.91 6.96 -3.15
CA SER A 217 -26.19 7.61 -3.41
C SER A 217 -26.27 8.88 -2.56
N ARG A 218 -25.56 9.91 -2.96
CA ARG A 218 -25.87 11.30 -2.60
C ARG A 218 -26.04 12.09 -3.89
N PRO A 219 -27.29 12.30 -4.34
CA PRO A 219 -27.57 13.32 -5.35
C PRO A 219 -27.44 14.67 -4.63
N GLY A 220 -26.34 15.39 -4.85
CA GLY A 220 -26.13 16.67 -4.19
C GLY A 220 -24.88 17.45 -4.61
N ASP A 221 -23.74 16.80 -4.84
CA ASP A 221 -22.48 17.55 -4.99
C ASP A 221 -21.90 17.48 -6.41
N GLN A 222 -22.77 17.33 -7.42
CA GLN A 222 -22.44 17.51 -8.83
C GLN A 222 -22.91 18.88 -9.33
N GLU A 223 -22.70 19.93 -8.53
CA GLU A 223 -22.90 21.33 -8.95
C GLU A 223 -21.80 22.24 -8.39
N VAL A 224 -20.53 21.96 -8.63
CA VAL A 224 -19.52 23.04 -8.71
C VAL A 224 -18.43 22.63 -9.71
N CYS A 225 -18.73 22.75 -11.01
CA CYS A 225 -17.73 23.06 -12.01
C CYS A 225 -18.39 23.52 -13.31
N GLY A 226 -18.38 24.83 -13.56
CA GLY A 226 -18.35 25.38 -14.92
C GLY A 226 -19.62 26.05 -15.43
N ALA A 227 -19.87 27.29 -15.01
CA ALA A 227 -20.51 28.30 -15.86
C ALA A 227 -20.10 29.72 -15.43
N PHE A 228 -18.80 30.02 -15.55
CA PHE A 228 -18.38 31.40 -15.79
C PHE A 228 -18.41 31.59 -17.30
N GLY A 229 -19.49 32.20 -17.79
CA GLY A 229 -19.77 32.46 -19.20
C GLY A 229 -20.70 33.66 -19.29
N ASP A 230 -20.05 34.82 -19.36
CA ASP A 230 -20.56 36.18 -19.50
C ASP A 230 -21.78 36.30 -20.44
N GLN A 231 -22.93 36.71 -19.89
CA GLN A 231 -24.12 37.10 -20.66
C GLN A 231 -24.17 38.63 -20.74
N THR A 232 -23.68 39.19 -21.84
CA THR A 232 -24.05 40.53 -22.29
C THR A 232 -24.37 40.54 -23.79
N SER A 233 -25.56 40.05 -24.15
CA SER A 233 -26.18 40.41 -25.44
C SER A 233 -27.46 41.20 -25.22
N ARG A 234 -27.36 42.46 -25.62
CA ARG A 234 -28.38 43.49 -25.67
C ARG A 234 -29.56 43.08 -26.56
N LYS A 235 -30.76 43.39 -26.05
CA LYS A 235 -32.04 43.46 -26.76
C LYS A 235 -31.99 44.53 -27.88
N PRO A 236 -32.51 44.27 -29.09
CA PRO A 236 -32.96 45.32 -29.99
C PRO A 236 -34.47 45.53 -29.87
N LEU A 237 -34.86 46.79 -29.91
CA LEU A 237 -36.23 47.30 -29.96
C LEU A 237 -36.76 47.20 -31.39
N ASP A 238 -38.06 46.96 -31.50
CA ASP A 238 -38.84 47.02 -32.73
C ASP A 238 -38.89 48.44 -33.30
N HIS A 239 -38.79 48.58 -34.62
CA HIS A 239 -39.48 49.63 -35.38
C HIS A 239 -39.69 49.19 -36.84
N GLU A 240 -40.99 49.04 -37.15
CA GLU A 240 -41.73 49.34 -38.38
C GLU A 240 -41.05 49.52 -39.76
N SER A 241 -41.70 48.84 -40.72
CA SER A 241 -42.32 49.39 -41.94
C SER A 241 -41.64 49.30 -43.31
N GLU A 242 -42.54 48.93 -44.24
CA GLU A 242 -42.60 49.22 -45.67
C GLU A 242 -41.82 48.37 -46.69
N GLY A 243 -42.61 47.76 -47.59
CA GLY A 243 -42.45 48.09 -49.00
C GLY A 243 -42.14 46.95 -49.97
N GLY A 244 -43.19 46.25 -50.42
CA GLY A 244 -43.50 46.06 -51.84
C GLY A 244 -42.52 45.36 -52.80
N GLY A 245 -43.02 44.28 -53.42
CA GLY A 245 -42.94 44.14 -54.89
C GLY A 245 -42.30 42.88 -55.47
N GLY A 246 -43.15 41.99 -56.02
CA GLY A 246 -43.04 41.57 -57.42
C GLY A 246 -42.46 40.19 -57.79
N GLY A 247 -43.30 39.37 -58.48
CA GLY A 247 -42.93 38.30 -59.44
C GLY A 247 -42.97 36.87 -58.88
N GLU A 248 -43.95 36.01 -59.17
CA GLU A 248 -44.17 35.23 -60.43
C GLU A 248 -42.89 34.48 -60.88
N SER A 249 -42.86 33.21 -61.32
CA SER A 249 -43.85 32.17 -61.63
C SER A 249 -43.07 30.87 -61.97
N GLU A 250 -43.77 29.72 -61.95
CA GLU A 250 -43.52 28.46 -62.72
C GLU A 250 -42.21 27.67 -62.47
N GLY A 251 -42.13 26.34 -62.55
CA GLY A 251 -43.06 25.26 -62.92
C GLY A 251 -42.25 23.96 -63.22
N GLY A 252 -42.95 22.82 -63.28
CA GLY A 252 -42.54 21.56 -63.96
C GLY A 252 -41.52 20.62 -63.26
N HIS A 253 -41.93 19.49 -62.67
CA HIS A 253 -42.18 18.16 -63.27
C HIS A 253 -40.96 17.43 -63.86
N GLY A 254 -40.75 16.22 -63.32
CA GLY A 254 -39.94 15.12 -63.82
C GLY A 254 -40.13 13.92 -62.90
#